data_AF-A0A2D5H4L6-F1
#
_entry.id   AF-A0A2D5H4L6-F1
#
_cell.length_a   1.000
_cell.length_b   1.000
_cell.length_c   1.000
_cell.angle_alpha   90.00
_cell.angle_beta   90.00
_cell.angle_gamma   90.00
#
_symmetry.space_group_name_H-M   'P 1'
#
loop_
_entity.id
_entity.type
_entity.pdbx_description
1 polymer ?
#
loop_
_entity_poly.entity_id
_entity_poly.type
_entity_poly.pdbx_seq_one_letter_code
_entity_poly.pdbx_strand_id
1 'polypeptide(L)'
;MRKHLGSETVKYAIDAVGGKTASTIVRILGERARMIVYGSLDRTPLDFMSRDLIRNGATLEGFWLARYMESLSLPAKLRLVSKLTGFIRNGVLATDIGNVFPVDEVVEAVIEAERTGKAGKVLIQLS
;
A
#
# COMPACT_ATOMS: atom_id res chain seq x y z
N MET A 1 -7.49 -14.41 7.32
CA MET A 1 -6.49 -13.64 8.08
C MET A 1 -6.19 -14.23 9.45
N ARG A 2 -7.15 -14.34 10.40
CA ARG A 2 -6.90 -14.89 11.75
C ARG A 2 -6.19 -16.26 11.79
N LYS A 3 -6.53 -17.17 10.88
CA LYS A 3 -5.88 -18.50 10.78
C LYS A 3 -4.35 -18.43 10.63
N HIS A 4 -3.82 -17.37 10.02
CA HIS A 4 -2.38 -17.17 9.83
C HIS A 4 -1.71 -16.38 10.97
N LEU A 5 -2.49 -15.77 11.86
CA LEU A 5 -1.98 -14.99 12.99
C LEU A 5 -1.87 -15.81 14.28
N GLY A 6 -2.57 -16.94 14.39
CA GLY A 6 -2.62 -17.72 15.64
C GLY A 6 -3.15 -16.87 16.80
N SER A 7 -2.38 -16.76 17.89
CA SER A 7 -2.66 -15.90 19.04
C SER A 7 -2.10 -14.48 18.91
N GLU A 8 -1.38 -14.16 17.83
CA GLU A 8 -0.78 -12.86 17.64
C GLU A 8 -1.81 -11.81 17.21
N THR A 9 -1.53 -10.56 17.54
CA THR A 9 -2.37 -9.41 17.20
C THR A 9 -1.65 -8.49 16.23
N VAL A 10 -2.39 -7.87 15.31
CA VAL A 10 -1.80 -7.00 14.27
C VAL A 10 -1.50 -5.64 14.89
N LYS A 11 -0.22 -5.28 15.01
CA LYS A 11 0.22 -3.96 15.51
C LYS A 11 0.25 -2.88 14.43
N TYR A 12 0.58 -3.25 13.19
CA TYR A 12 0.64 -2.34 12.05
C TYR A 12 -0.01 -2.97 10.83
N ALA A 13 -0.80 -2.18 10.10
CA ALA A 13 -1.40 -2.59 8.83
C ALA A 13 -1.31 -1.47 7.80
N ILE A 14 -1.13 -1.85 6.53
CA ILE A 14 -1.17 -0.95 5.39
C ILE A 14 -2.13 -1.57 4.37
N ASP A 15 -3.14 -0.81 3.96
CA ASP A 15 -4.20 -1.28 3.09
C ASP A 15 -4.36 -0.43 1.82
N ALA A 16 -4.37 -1.12 0.68
CA ALA A 16 -4.61 -0.56 -0.63
C ALA A 16 -6.01 -0.92 -1.18
N VAL A 17 -6.73 -1.80 -0.49
CA VAL A 17 -7.92 -2.45 -1.01
C VAL A 17 -9.18 -1.72 -0.59
N GLY A 18 -9.35 -1.42 0.69
CA GLY A 18 -10.60 -0.86 1.21
C GLY A 18 -11.67 -1.93 1.47
N GLY A 19 -12.93 -1.48 1.57
CA GLY A 19 -14.11 -2.31 1.69
C GLY A 19 -14.04 -3.42 2.74
N LYS A 20 -14.45 -4.63 2.34
CA LYS A 20 -14.53 -5.79 3.24
C LYS A 20 -13.16 -6.21 3.79
N THR A 21 -12.11 -6.08 2.98
CA THR A 21 -10.73 -6.44 3.36
C THR A 21 -10.26 -5.55 4.51
N ALA A 22 -10.31 -4.24 4.31
CA ALA A 22 -9.92 -3.27 5.34
C ALA A 22 -10.76 -3.41 6.62
N SER A 23 -12.07 -3.59 6.47
CA SER A 23 -13.00 -3.80 7.58
C SER A 23 -12.65 -5.03 8.42
N THR A 24 -12.19 -6.11 7.77
CA THR A 24 -11.74 -7.32 8.46
C THR A 24 -10.44 -7.07 9.21
N ILE A 25 -9.52 -6.29 8.64
CA ILE A 25 -8.25 -5.92 9.31
C ILE A 25 -8.52 -5.13 10.59
N VAL A 26 -9.44 -4.14 10.55
CA VAL A 26 -9.80 -3.34 11.75
C VAL A 26 -10.23 -4.23 12.93
N ARG A 27 -11.04 -5.27 12.67
CA ARG A 27 -11.57 -6.18 13.71
C ARG A 27 -10.52 -7.10 14.34
N ILE A 28 -9.31 -7.16 13.77
CA ILE A 28 -8.21 -8.01 14.23
C ILE A 28 -6.98 -7.22 14.67
N LEU A 29 -7.07 -5.89 14.66
CA LEU A 29 -6.04 -5.02 15.21
C LEU A 29 -5.81 -5.32 16.69
N GLY A 30 -4.54 -5.28 17.10
CA GLY A 30 -4.14 -5.43 18.49
C GLY A 30 -4.25 -4.13 19.28
N GLU A 31 -3.90 -4.20 20.56
CA GLU A 31 -3.83 -3.02 21.42
C GLU A 31 -2.88 -1.96 20.83
N ARG A 32 -3.31 -0.69 20.80
CA ARG A 32 -2.61 0.48 20.27
C ARG A 32 -2.08 0.30 18.84
N ALA A 33 -2.76 -0.51 18.05
CA ALA A 33 -2.38 -0.76 16.68
C ALA A 33 -2.64 0.44 15.77
N ARG A 34 -1.94 0.49 14.64
CA ARG A 34 -2.09 1.53 13.62
C ARG A 34 -2.34 0.92 12.26
N MET A 35 -3.38 1.39 11.59
CA MET A 35 -3.71 1.02 10.22
C MET A 35 -3.66 2.26 9.32
N ILE A 36 -2.92 2.15 8.22
CA ILE A 36 -2.87 3.15 7.16
C ILE A 36 -3.68 2.65 5.97
N VAL A 37 -4.62 3.46 5.49
CA VAL A 37 -5.35 3.21 4.23
C VAL A 37 -4.85 4.20 3.18
N TYR A 38 -4.38 3.70 2.04
CA TYR A 38 -3.86 4.53 0.95
C TYR A 38 -4.47 4.24 -0.43
N GLY A 39 -5.35 3.23 -0.52
CA GLY A 39 -6.01 2.83 -1.76
C GLY A 39 -7.47 2.43 -1.54
N SER A 40 -8.18 2.22 -2.64
CA SER A 40 -9.61 1.86 -2.66
C SER A 40 -9.94 1.01 -3.88
N LEU A 41 -9.21 -0.11 -4.05
CA LEU A 41 -9.49 -1.09 -5.12
C LEU A 41 -10.92 -1.66 -5.00
N ASP A 42 -11.34 -1.95 -3.77
CA ASP A 42 -12.72 -2.21 -3.40
C ASP A 42 -13.39 -0.87 -3.05
N ARG A 43 -14.41 -0.51 -3.84
CA ARG A 43 -15.15 0.75 -3.73
C ARG A 43 -16.31 0.68 -2.74
N THR A 44 -16.46 -0.41 -2.00
CA THR A 44 -17.47 -0.52 -0.94
C THR A 44 -17.03 0.22 0.34
N PRO A 45 -17.99 0.69 1.17
CA PRO A 45 -17.67 1.37 2.42
C PRO A 45 -16.89 0.48 3.40
N LEU A 46 -16.17 1.13 4.32
CA LEU A 46 -15.67 0.47 5.51
C LEU A 46 -16.83 0.18 6.47
N ASP A 47 -16.93 -1.07 6.94
CA ASP A 47 -17.99 -1.56 7.81
C ASP A 47 -17.43 -2.27 9.05
N PHE A 48 -17.33 -1.51 10.14
CA PHE A 48 -16.88 -2.00 11.45
C PHE A 48 -17.55 -1.20 12.57
N MET A 49 -17.55 -1.75 13.79
CA MET A 49 -18.09 -1.04 14.94
C MET A 49 -17.02 -0.10 15.51
N SER A 50 -17.40 1.10 15.93
CA SER A 50 -16.46 2.01 16.63
C SER A 50 -15.77 1.34 17.83
N ARG A 51 -16.45 0.39 18.48
CA ARG A 51 -15.90 -0.45 19.56
C ARG A 51 -14.66 -1.24 19.16
N ASP A 52 -14.53 -1.64 17.89
CA ASP A 52 -13.35 -2.36 17.38
C ASP A 52 -12.08 -1.50 17.50
N LEU A 53 -12.21 -0.17 17.31
CA LEU A 53 -11.12 0.78 17.53
C LEU A 53 -10.95 1.11 19.01
N ILE A 54 -12.04 1.44 19.72
CA ILE A 54 -12.00 1.92 21.11
C ILE A 54 -11.42 0.86 22.05
N ARG A 55 -11.86 -0.41 21.94
CA ARG A 55 -11.41 -1.49 22.84
C ARG A 55 -9.89 -1.64 22.82
N ASN A 56 -9.31 -1.49 21.65
CA ASN A 56 -7.89 -1.68 21.44
C ASN A 56 -7.12 -0.36 21.48
N GLY A 57 -7.77 0.80 21.53
CA GLY A 57 -7.10 2.10 21.33
C GLY A 57 -6.39 2.18 19.97
N ALA A 58 -6.96 1.57 18.93
CA ALA A 58 -6.35 1.52 17.61
C ALA A 58 -6.59 2.80 16.80
N THR A 59 -5.70 3.09 15.86
CA THR A 59 -5.74 4.26 14.98
C THR A 59 -5.93 3.83 13.53
N LEU A 60 -6.81 4.52 12.82
CA LEU A 60 -7.06 4.36 11.39
C LEU A 60 -6.80 5.71 10.72
N GLU A 61 -5.84 5.74 9.80
CA GLU A 61 -5.39 6.97 9.15
C GLU A 61 -5.37 6.82 7.63
N GLY A 62 -5.78 7.87 6.92
CA GLY A 62 -5.60 7.98 5.49
C GLY A 62 -4.19 8.46 5.16
N PHE A 63 -3.56 7.87 4.14
CA PHE A 63 -2.28 8.34 3.61
C PHE A 63 -2.39 8.61 2.10
N TRP A 64 -2.04 9.83 1.70
CA TRP A 64 -1.93 10.20 0.30
C TRP A 64 -0.54 10.75 0.01
N LEU A 65 0.23 10.01 -0.80
CA LEU A 65 1.62 10.34 -1.10
C LEU A 65 1.78 11.77 -1.66
N ALA A 66 0.88 12.24 -2.52
CA ALA A 66 0.96 13.58 -3.09
C ALA A 66 0.89 14.66 -1.99
N ARG A 67 -0.11 14.59 -1.10
CA ARG A 67 -0.25 15.51 0.04
C ARG A 67 0.93 15.42 1.01
N TYR A 68 1.40 14.21 1.28
CA TYR A 68 2.57 14.01 2.12
C TYR A 68 3.79 14.69 1.50
N MET A 69 4.05 14.48 0.21
CA MET A 69 5.15 15.11 -0.49
C MET A 69 4.99 16.63 -0.54
N GLU A 70 3.80 17.18 -0.79
CA GLU A 70 3.53 18.62 -0.74
C GLU A 70 3.90 19.25 0.62
N SER A 71 3.63 18.54 1.73
CA SER A 71 3.98 19.01 3.07
C SER A 71 5.48 19.10 3.36
N LEU A 72 6.32 18.44 2.55
CA LEU A 72 7.75 18.36 2.75
C LEU A 72 8.50 19.51 2.05
N SER A 73 9.48 20.09 2.75
CA SER A 73 10.46 20.99 2.12
C SER A 73 11.32 20.24 1.09
N LEU A 74 11.89 20.95 0.12
CA LEU A 74 12.78 20.35 -0.89
C LEU A 74 13.94 19.54 -0.26
N PRO A 75 14.66 20.05 0.78
CA PRO A 75 15.68 19.24 1.45
C PRO A 75 15.11 17.96 2.10
N ALA A 76 13.90 18.00 2.65
CA ALA A 76 13.27 16.81 3.23
C ALA A 76 12.89 15.77 2.17
N LYS A 77 12.37 16.21 1.01
CA LYS A 77 12.10 15.34 -0.15
C LYS A 77 13.36 14.64 -0.63
N LEU A 78 14.46 15.39 -0.81
CA LEU A 78 15.74 14.84 -1.26
C LEU A 78 16.30 13.80 -0.27
N ARG A 79 16.21 14.07 1.04
CA ARG A 79 16.62 13.10 2.08
C ARG A 79 15.77 11.83 2.04
N LEU A 80 14.46 11.96 1.86
CA LEU A 80 13.56 10.80 1.74
C LEU A 80 13.92 9.95 0.52
N VAL A 81 14.05 10.56 -0.65
CA VAL A 81 14.42 9.86 -1.89
C VAL A 81 15.78 9.18 -1.73
N SER A 82 16.79 9.88 -1.23
CA SER A 82 18.12 9.31 -1.00
C SER A 82 18.09 8.10 -0.06
N LYS A 83 17.27 8.15 1.00
CA LYS A 83 17.10 7.02 1.92
C LYS A 83 16.45 5.82 1.23
N LEU A 84 15.39 6.04 0.45
CA LEU A 84 14.70 4.99 -0.29
C LEU A 84 15.61 4.36 -1.36
N THR A 85 16.38 5.18 -2.09
CA THR A 85 17.39 4.68 -3.04
C THR A 85 18.45 3.84 -2.33
N GLY A 86 18.88 4.23 -1.12
CA GLY A 86 19.78 3.42 -0.30
C GLY A 86 19.20 2.05 0.03
N PHE A 87 17.92 1.99 0.42
CA PHE A 87 17.24 0.71 0.67
C PHE A 87 17.12 -0.16 -0.59
N ILE A 88 16.87 0.44 -1.75
CA ILE A 88 16.82 -0.29 -3.03
C ILE A 88 18.19 -0.87 -3.35
N ARG A 89 19.26 -0.05 -3.27
CA ARG A 89 20.63 -0.49 -3.55
C ARG A 89 21.11 -1.60 -2.61
N ASN A 90 20.64 -1.59 -1.36
CA ASN A 90 20.99 -2.60 -0.36
C ASN A 90 20.07 -3.84 -0.41
N GLY A 91 19.14 -3.93 -1.39
CA GLY A 91 18.22 -5.05 -1.52
C GLY A 91 17.14 -5.13 -0.43
N VAL A 92 16.99 -4.10 0.42
CA VAL A 92 15.94 -4.03 1.44
C VAL A 92 14.57 -3.79 0.78
N LEU A 93 14.56 -3.00 -0.30
CA LEU A 93 13.38 -2.78 -1.13
C LEU A 93 13.66 -3.26 -2.56
N ALA A 94 12.84 -4.17 -3.05
CA ALA A 94 12.86 -4.63 -4.43
C ALA A 94 11.43 -4.59 -5.01
N THR A 95 11.34 -4.55 -6.33
CA THR A 95 10.09 -4.73 -7.04
C THR A 95 10.35 -5.63 -8.24
N ASP A 96 9.43 -6.54 -8.49
CA ASP A 96 9.50 -7.35 -9.70
C ASP A 96 9.11 -6.50 -10.91
N ILE A 97 9.92 -6.59 -11.95
CA ILE A 97 9.64 -6.02 -13.26
C ILE A 97 9.00 -7.14 -14.07
N GLY A 98 7.80 -6.88 -14.58
CA GLY A 98 7.12 -7.76 -15.51
C GLY A 98 7.62 -7.50 -16.94
N ASN A 99 6.69 -7.37 -17.87
CA ASN A 99 7.02 -7.07 -19.25
C ASN A 99 7.40 -5.58 -19.43
N VAL A 100 8.32 -5.35 -20.37
CA VAL A 100 8.69 -4.01 -20.84
C VAL A 100 8.20 -3.88 -22.27
N PHE A 101 7.43 -2.83 -22.53
CA PHE A 101 6.87 -2.54 -23.85
C PHE A 101 7.51 -1.28 -24.42
N PRO A 102 7.77 -1.21 -25.73
CA PRO A 102 8.10 0.05 -26.37
C PRO A 102 6.90 1.00 -26.36
N VAL A 103 7.14 2.31 -26.52
CA VAL A 103 6.10 3.34 -26.37
C VAL A 103 4.96 3.24 -27.39
N ASP A 104 5.23 2.66 -28.56
CA ASP A 104 4.25 2.38 -29.61
C ASP A 104 3.29 1.23 -29.25
N GLU A 105 3.64 0.37 -28.29
CA GLU A 105 2.81 -0.72 -27.75
C GLU A 105 2.14 -0.34 -26.42
N VAL A 106 1.82 0.95 -26.22
CA VAL A 106 1.22 1.44 -24.97
C VAL A 106 -0.13 0.79 -24.65
N VAL A 107 -0.89 0.41 -25.67
CA VAL A 107 -2.21 -0.23 -25.50
C VAL A 107 -2.04 -1.61 -24.88
N GLU A 108 -1.14 -2.41 -25.41
CA GLU A 108 -0.77 -3.74 -24.92
C GLU A 108 -0.19 -3.66 -23.50
N ALA A 109 0.65 -2.64 -23.24
CA ALA A 109 1.21 -2.39 -21.93
C ALA A 109 0.12 -2.11 -20.87
N VAL A 110 -0.90 -1.31 -21.22
CA VAL A 110 -2.03 -1.03 -20.33
C VAL A 110 -2.88 -2.27 -20.09
N ILE A 111 -3.18 -3.05 -21.14
CA ILE A 111 -3.94 -4.31 -21.02
C ILE A 111 -3.24 -5.28 -20.07
N GLU A 112 -1.93 -5.48 -20.21
CA GLU A 112 -1.15 -6.33 -19.30
C GLU A 112 -1.08 -5.72 -17.89
N ALA A 113 -1.03 -4.38 -17.78
CA ALA A 113 -1.01 -3.72 -16.48
C ALA A 113 -2.32 -3.87 -15.70
N GLU A 114 -3.46 -4.01 -16.37
CA GLU A 114 -4.78 -4.23 -15.75
C GLU A 114 -5.06 -5.71 -15.44
N ARG A 115 -4.25 -6.63 -16.00
CA ARG A 115 -4.42 -8.07 -15.75
C ARG A 115 -4.23 -8.40 -14.26
N THR A 116 -5.20 -9.12 -13.71
CA THR A 116 -5.13 -9.59 -12.31
C THR A 116 -4.00 -10.62 -12.17
N GLY A 117 -3.19 -10.48 -11.11
CA GLY A 117 -2.11 -11.44 -10.83
C GLY A 117 -0.90 -11.32 -11.75
N LYS A 118 -0.68 -10.16 -12.40
CA LYS A 118 0.52 -9.90 -13.19
C LYS A 118 1.81 -10.08 -12.36
N ALA A 119 2.86 -10.54 -13.00
CA ALA A 119 4.12 -10.94 -12.35
C ALA A 119 4.98 -9.76 -11.83
N GLY A 120 4.59 -8.50 -12.11
CA GLY A 120 5.34 -7.33 -11.68
C GLY A 120 4.85 -6.02 -12.27
N LYS A 121 5.67 -4.99 -12.16
CA LYS A 121 5.41 -3.69 -12.80
C LYS A 121 5.62 -3.81 -14.31
N VAL A 122 4.62 -3.38 -15.07
CA VAL A 122 4.74 -3.21 -16.52
C VAL A 122 5.42 -1.86 -16.76
N LEU A 123 6.49 -1.86 -17.57
CA LEU A 123 7.25 -0.65 -17.87
C LEU A 123 7.10 -0.28 -19.34
N ILE A 124 7.13 1.02 -19.59
CA ILE A 124 7.22 1.57 -20.96
C ILE A 124 8.66 2.02 -21.18
N GLN A 125 9.26 1.55 -22.25
CA GLN A 125 10.57 1.99 -22.71
C GLN A 125 10.39 3.18 -23.65
N LEU A 126 10.98 4.31 -23.24
CA LEU A 126 11.12 5.48 -24.09
C LEU A 126 12.44 5.31 -24.85
N SER A 127 12.36 5.03 -26.15
CA SER A 127 13.51 5.02 -27.07
C SER A 127 14.02 6.42 -27.36
#